data_AF-A0A0L0DHT7-F1
#
_entry.id   AF-A0A0L0DHT7-F1
#
_cell.length_a   1.000
_cell.length_b   1.000
_cell.length_c   1.000
_cell.angle_alpha   90.00
_cell.angle_beta   90.00
_cell.angle_gamma   90.00
#
_symmetry.space_group_name_H-M   'P 1'
#
loop_
_entity.id
_entity.type
_entity.pdbx_description
1 polymer ?
#
loop_
_entity_poly.entity_id
_entity_poly.type
_entity_poly.pdbx_seq_one_letter_code
_entity_poly.pdbx_strand_id
1 'polypeptide(L)'
;MADKLGWVEDKLRQLREAYHIEFRGFLTNHASHGVAVLAAMFPDNPAAVDAYLATYVRRLESAGGPIEQGQVAHIGDELEKLWVPGSAGSLCGGLDNDAKIFAPGVPFNAASEAMTGVLARHGLADTVFTCLAAVVDGIHSAAFHPLIQLGLALDIDSRGMIAEALAYNLGAHDKLLPEGTTPELEKAPVASPEPLALAETVRQLASVLEAPGEDAGGFQDRVRALRLQPRDAAALAGIHKWFRDAAGAWGASLGGIAMLLVDTALVLYHATHHEFFVLHAVTSAHALRALVELAERDEAGPDRTELLVNAAAGWFTAAVAVVSVEAPRWNATRVAELSGASSSGDALGQLEELVGAMTAAGAAPDEHALKLVYVVWRARGAAADGCSLLSQGAREAVACDLAQATARSFRSTAGRRSTWC
;
A
#
# COMPACT_ATOMS: atom_id res chain seq x y z
N MET A 1 0.50 -0.48 -23.61
CA MET A 1 -0.15 -1.35 -22.60
C MET A 1 -1.63 -0.99 -22.43
N ALA A 2 -2.03 0.28 -22.40
CA ALA A 2 -3.42 0.74 -22.23
C ALA A 2 -4.48 -0.01 -23.07
N ASP A 3 -4.27 -0.23 -24.37
CA ASP A 3 -5.23 -0.95 -25.23
C ASP A 3 -5.38 -2.45 -24.90
N LYS A 4 -4.40 -3.08 -24.23
CA LYS A 4 -4.42 -4.52 -23.95
C LYS A 4 -5.21 -4.88 -22.69
N LEU A 5 -5.45 -3.93 -21.78
CA LEU A 5 -6.07 -4.20 -20.48
C LEU A 5 -7.48 -3.61 -20.34
N GLY A 6 -8.12 -3.17 -21.43
CA GLY A 6 -9.51 -2.67 -21.38
C GLY A 6 -10.50 -3.69 -20.78
N TRP A 7 -10.24 -4.99 -20.99
CA TRP A 7 -11.03 -6.06 -20.37
C TRP A 7 -10.87 -6.13 -18.84
N VAL A 8 -9.74 -5.67 -18.29
CA VAL A 8 -9.49 -5.63 -16.84
C VAL A 8 -10.35 -4.55 -16.21
N GLU A 9 -10.44 -3.38 -16.83
CA GLU A 9 -11.30 -2.30 -16.34
C GLU A 9 -12.77 -2.74 -16.31
N ASP A 10 -13.22 -3.47 -17.33
CA ASP A 10 -14.58 -4.05 -17.34
C ASP A 10 -14.80 -5.05 -16.20
N LYS A 11 -13.80 -5.90 -15.89
CA LYS A 11 -13.88 -6.86 -14.78
C LYS A 11 -13.92 -6.15 -13.43
N LEU A 12 -13.05 -5.16 -13.22
CA LEU A 12 -13.01 -4.36 -12.00
C LEU A 12 -14.31 -3.58 -11.82
N ARG A 13 -14.85 -2.97 -12.89
CA ARG A 13 -16.15 -2.30 -12.86
C ARG A 13 -17.29 -3.26 -12.49
N GLN A 14 -17.36 -4.43 -13.12
CA GLN A 14 -18.37 -5.44 -12.77
C GLN A 14 -18.28 -5.86 -11.30
N LEU A 15 -17.06 -6.04 -10.78
CA LEU A 15 -16.83 -6.37 -9.37
C LEU A 15 -17.36 -5.26 -8.44
N ARG A 16 -17.07 -3.99 -8.75
CA ARG A 16 -17.56 -2.82 -8.00
C ARG A 16 -19.09 -2.71 -7.98
N GLU A 17 -19.71 -2.91 -9.14
CA GLU A 17 -21.16 -2.82 -9.30
C GLU A 17 -21.90 -3.96 -8.59
N ALA A 18 -21.28 -5.14 -8.51
CA ALA A 18 -21.92 -6.35 -7.99
C ALA A 18 -21.77 -6.56 -6.47
N TYR A 19 -20.71 -6.05 -5.84
CA TYR A 19 -20.34 -6.44 -4.47
C TYR A 19 -19.98 -5.23 -3.58
N HIS A 20 -20.22 -5.35 -2.27
CA HIS A 20 -19.83 -4.33 -1.28
C HIS A 20 -18.31 -4.30 -1.06
N ILE A 21 -17.74 -3.11 -0.84
CA ILE A 21 -16.30 -2.97 -0.60
C ILE A 21 -15.80 -3.67 0.64
N GLU A 22 -16.61 -3.71 1.70
CA GLU A 22 -16.31 -4.41 2.94
C GLU A 22 -17.55 -5.13 3.43
N PHE A 23 -17.45 -6.45 3.59
CA PHE A 23 -18.49 -7.23 4.22
C PHE A 23 -17.91 -8.43 5.01
N ARG A 24 -18.15 -8.48 6.34
CA ARG A 24 -17.69 -9.56 7.25
C ARG A 24 -16.21 -9.94 7.06
N GLY A 25 -15.34 -8.95 6.84
CA GLY A 25 -13.91 -9.15 6.62
C GLY A 25 -13.51 -9.57 5.20
N PHE A 26 -14.46 -9.84 4.29
CA PHE A 26 -14.17 -10.01 2.87
C PHE A 26 -14.36 -8.70 2.13
N LEU A 27 -13.33 -8.29 1.39
CA LEU A 27 -13.25 -6.96 0.84
C LEU A 27 -13.12 -7.04 -0.69
N THR A 28 -13.95 -6.32 -1.46
CA THR A 28 -13.79 -6.32 -2.93
C THR A 28 -12.47 -5.71 -3.36
N ASN A 29 -11.88 -4.85 -2.54
CA ASN A 29 -10.55 -4.29 -2.79
C ASN A 29 -9.48 -5.40 -2.87
N HIS A 30 -9.59 -6.50 -2.10
CA HIS A 30 -8.68 -7.64 -2.13
C HIS A 30 -8.81 -8.41 -3.45
N ALA A 31 -10.05 -8.60 -3.90
CA ALA A 31 -10.30 -9.13 -5.24
C ALA A 31 -9.72 -8.21 -6.33
N SER A 32 -9.93 -6.90 -6.24
CA SER A 32 -9.35 -5.93 -7.17
C SER A 32 -7.82 -5.98 -7.19
N HIS A 33 -7.17 -6.14 -6.03
CA HIS A 33 -5.73 -6.31 -5.94
C HIS A 33 -5.24 -7.55 -6.68
N GLY A 34 -5.88 -8.70 -6.46
CA GLY A 34 -5.51 -9.95 -7.13
C GLY A 34 -5.72 -9.86 -8.65
N VAL A 35 -6.82 -9.24 -9.09
CA VAL A 35 -7.08 -8.96 -10.52
C VAL A 35 -5.96 -8.10 -11.10
N ALA A 36 -5.61 -6.99 -10.46
CA ALA A 36 -4.59 -6.06 -10.94
C ALA A 36 -3.21 -6.73 -11.05
N VAL A 37 -2.81 -7.48 -10.02
CA VAL A 37 -1.54 -8.24 -10.01
C VAL A 37 -1.50 -9.26 -11.15
N LEU A 38 -2.54 -10.08 -11.29
CA LEU A 38 -2.58 -11.12 -12.32
C LEU A 38 -2.60 -10.52 -13.72
N ALA A 39 -3.34 -9.43 -13.93
CA ALA A 39 -3.37 -8.72 -15.20
C ALA A 39 -2.02 -8.08 -15.55
N ALA A 40 -1.31 -7.52 -14.55
CA ALA A 40 0.01 -6.92 -14.76
C ALA A 40 1.08 -7.97 -15.09
N MET A 41 1.07 -9.11 -14.40
CA MET A 41 2.04 -10.20 -14.63
C MET A 41 1.73 -11.03 -15.88
N PHE A 42 0.44 -11.27 -16.16
CA PHE A 42 -0.02 -12.14 -17.24
C PHE A 42 -1.06 -11.42 -18.13
N PRO A 43 -0.67 -10.33 -18.83
CA PRO A 43 -1.60 -9.50 -19.59
C PRO A 43 -2.32 -10.23 -20.72
N ASP A 44 -1.73 -11.32 -21.23
CA ASP A 44 -2.31 -12.14 -22.30
C ASP A 44 -3.04 -13.40 -21.76
N ASN A 45 -3.30 -13.50 -20.45
CA ASN A 45 -3.97 -14.63 -19.81
C ASN A 45 -5.21 -14.21 -18.97
N PRO A 46 -6.31 -13.79 -19.62
CA PRO A 46 -7.55 -13.43 -18.92
C PRO A 46 -8.16 -14.60 -18.14
N ALA A 47 -7.89 -15.85 -18.55
CA ALA A 47 -8.40 -17.03 -17.87
C ALA A 47 -7.88 -17.17 -16.42
N ALA A 48 -6.66 -16.70 -16.13
CA ALA A 48 -6.12 -16.67 -14.77
C ALA A 48 -6.92 -15.72 -13.86
N VAL A 49 -7.28 -14.54 -14.37
CA VAL A 49 -8.13 -13.58 -13.66
C VAL A 49 -9.54 -14.13 -13.45
N ASP A 50 -10.12 -14.76 -14.46
CA ASP A 50 -11.44 -15.38 -14.35
C ASP A 50 -11.47 -16.51 -13.31
N ALA A 51 -10.44 -17.37 -13.28
CA ALA A 51 -10.32 -18.44 -12.30
C ALA A 51 -10.17 -17.91 -10.86
N TYR A 52 -9.37 -16.85 -10.70
CA TYR A 52 -9.21 -16.14 -9.43
C TYR A 52 -10.54 -15.57 -8.95
N LEU A 53 -11.20 -14.75 -9.78
CA LEU A 53 -12.48 -14.13 -9.46
C LEU A 53 -13.56 -15.17 -9.16
N ALA A 54 -13.71 -16.21 -9.99
CA ALA A 54 -14.70 -17.26 -9.79
C ALA A 54 -14.56 -17.96 -8.42
N THR A 55 -13.35 -17.95 -7.84
CA THR A 55 -13.11 -18.52 -6.51
C THR A 55 -13.29 -17.49 -5.40
N TYR A 56 -12.85 -16.25 -5.60
CA TYR A 56 -12.91 -15.19 -4.61
C TYR A 56 -14.33 -14.68 -4.40
N VAL A 57 -15.09 -14.39 -5.48
CA VAL A 57 -16.43 -13.77 -5.40
C VAL A 57 -17.45 -14.67 -4.70
N ARG A 58 -17.21 -15.99 -4.60
CA ARG A 58 -18.03 -16.91 -3.80
C ARG A 58 -18.04 -16.57 -2.30
N ARG A 59 -17.12 -15.72 -1.85
CA ARG A 59 -16.99 -15.27 -0.46
C ARG A 59 -17.53 -13.84 -0.24
N LEU A 60 -17.91 -13.14 -1.30
CA LEU A 60 -18.41 -11.76 -1.24
C LEU A 60 -19.93 -11.73 -1.11
N GLU A 61 -20.46 -10.67 -0.51
CA GLU A 61 -21.90 -10.38 -0.50
C GLU A 61 -22.29 -9.32 -1.53
N SER A 62 -23.47 -9.50 -2.12
CA SER A 62 -24.04 -8.65 -3.17
C SER A 62 -24.29 -7.23 -2.65
N ALA A 63 -23.97 -6.20 -3.47
CA ALA A 63 -24.06 -4.77 -3.13
C ALA A 63 -25.49 -4.22 -2.87
N GLY A 64 -26.53 -5.06 -2.85
CA GLY A 64 -27.90 -4.69 -2.49
C GLY A 64 -28.68 -3.75 -3.44
N GLY A 65 -28.06 -3.11 -4.44
CA GLY A 65 -28.78 -2.23 -5.38
C GLY A 65 -27.90 -1.24 -6.15
N PRO A 66 -28.48 -0.47 -7.09
CA PRO A 66 -27.75 0.49 -7.91
C PRO A 66 -27.26 1.71 -7.11
N ILE A 67 -26.18 2.35 -7.59
CA ILE A 67 -25.62 3.58 -7.01
C ILE A 67 -26.61 4.74 -7.24
N GLU A 68 -26.96 5.47 -6.18
CA GLU A 68 -27.84 6.64 -6.27
C GLU A 68 -27.10 7.84 -6.90
N GLN A 69 -27.47 8.18 -8.14
CA GLN A 69 -26.81 9.23 -8.92
C GLN A 69 -26.87 10.63 -8.28
N GLY A 70 -27.92 10.93 -7.50
CA GLY A 70 -28.02 12.19 -6.77
C GLY A 70 -26.92 12.36 -5.71
N GLN A 71 -26.48 11.26 -5.08
CA GLN A 71 -25.39 11.28 -4.11
C GLN A 71 -24.03 11.51 -4.80
N VAL A 72 -23.81 10.86 -5.94
CA VAL A 72 -22.60 11.04 -6.76
C VAL A 72 -22.42 12.50 -7.16
N ALA A 73 -23.48 13.13 -7.66
CA ALA A 73 -23.44 14.53 -8.07
C ALA A 73 -23.11 15.45 -6.90
N HIS A 74 -23.76 15.27 -5.75
CA HIS A 74 -23.49 16.07 -4.56
C HIS A 74 -22.03 15.95 -4.09
N ILE A 75 -21.50 14.73 -3.99
CA ILE A 75 -20.10 14.52 -3.58
C ILE A 75 -19.14 15.15 -4.60
N GLY A 76 -19.42 14.97 -5.89
CA GLY A 76 -18.62 15.56 -6.95
C GLY A 76 -18.54 17.08 -6.88
N ASP A 77 -19.67 17.74 -6.58
CA ASP A 77 -19.73 19.19 -6.40
C ASP A 77 -18.94 19.66 -5.17
N GLU A 78 -19.01 18.93 -4.05
CA GLU A 78 -18.24 19.26 -2.84
C GLU A 78 -16.73 19.05 -3.04
N LEU A 79 -16.33 17.96 -3.69
CA LEU A 79 -14.93 17.74 -4.07
C LEU A 79 -14.41 18.86 -4.97
N GLU A 80 -15.23 19.34 -5.92
CA GLU A 80 -14.85 20.45 -6.80
C GLU A 80 -14.65 21.76 -6.04
N LYS A 81 -15.45 22.03 -4.99
CA LYS A 81 -15.27 23.22 -4.13
C LYS A 81 -13.98 23.18 -3.32
N LEU A 82 -13.55 21.99 -2.91
CA LEU A 82 -12.32 21.75 -2.14
C LEU A 82 -11.08 21.61 -3.04
N TRP A 83 -11.30 21.51 -4.35
CA TRP A 83 -10.23 21.39 -5.33
C TRP A 83 -9.43 22.68 -5.43
N VAL A 84 -8.17 22.64 -5.01
CA VAL A 84 -7.22 23.75 -5.19
C VAL A 84 -6.07 23.23 -6.05
N PRO A 85 -5.97 23.66 -7.32
CA PRO A 85 -4.93 23.19 -8.22
C PRO A 85 -3.53 23.39 -7.62
N GLY A 86 -2.72 22.33 -7.64
CA GLY A 86 -1.34 22.36 -7.14
C GLY A 86 -1.20 22.42 -5.61
N SER A 87 -2.28 22.39 -4.84
CA SER A 87 -2.24 22.34 -3.38
C SER A 87 -2.40 20.89 -2.90
N ALA A 88 -1.28 20.26 -2.54
CA ALA A 88 -1.33 18.93 -1.95
C ALA A 88 -2.12 18.93 -0.64
N GLY A 89 -3.07 18.00 -0.53
CA GLY A 89 -3.89 17.83 0.67
C GLY A 89 -5.14 18.70 0.71
N SER A 90 -5.45 19.52 -0.30
CA SER A 90 -6.62 20.42 -0.26
C SER A 90 -7.96 19.66 -0.22
N LEU A 91 -8.06 18.52 -0.91
CA LEU A 91 -9.32 17.78 -1.05
C LEU A 91 -9.71 16.96 0.17
N CYS A 92 -8.75 16.26 0.78
CA CYS A 92 -9.07 15.41 1.93
C CYS A 92 -8.62 16.01 3.27
N GLY A 93 -7.68 16.96 3.29
CA GLY A 93 -7.33 17.72 4.49
C GLY A 93 -8.40 18.76 4.86
N GLY A 94 -9.17 19.26 3.89
CA GLY A 94 -10.34 20.11 4.12
C GLY A 94 -11.54 19.38 4.76
N LEU A 95 -11.53 18.04 4.75
CA LEU A 95 -12.60 17.22 5.35
C LEU A 95 -12.52 17.18 6.89
N ASP A 96 -11.39 17.58 7.49
CA ASP A 96 -11.26 17.69 8.95
C ASP A 96 -12.20 18.75 9.54
N ASN A 97 -12.68 19.71 8.73
CA ASN A 97 -13.54 20.82 9.19
C ASN A 97 -15.03 20.70 8.84
N ASP A 98 -15.40 19.85 7.87
CA ASP A 98 -16.81 19.59 7.52
C ASP A 98 -17.08 18.08 7.48
N ALA A 99 -17.33 17.52 8.66
CA ALA A 99 -17.89 16.19 8.91
C ALA A 99 -19.29 15.94 8.26
N LYS A 100 -19.62 16.67 7.19
CA LYS A 100 -20.93 16.71 6.54
C LYS A 100 -20.96 16.09 5.14
N ILE A 101 -19.81 15.96 4.45
CA ILE A 101 -19.79 15.32 3.12
C ILE A 101 -20.05 13.81 3.26
N PHE A 102 -19.67 13.21 4.40
CA PHE A 102 -19.83 11.79 4.70
C PHE A 102 -20.58 11.56 6.01
N ALA A 103 -21.78 12.12 6.14
CA ALA A 103 -22.72 11.66 7.16
C ALA A 103 -22.86 10.12 7.09
N PRO A 104 -23.13 9.42 8.21
CA PRO A 104 -23.35 7.98 8.19
C PRO A 104 -24.39 7.62 7.10
N GLY A 105 -23.96 6.89 6.06
CA GLY A 105 -24.83 6.48 4.95
C GLY A 105 -24.39 6.87 3.53
N VAL A 106 -23.27 7.55 3.32
CA VAL A 106 -22.72 7.74 1.96
C VAL A 106 -22.05 6.44 1.48
N PRO A 107 -22.53 5.79 0.41
CA PRO A 107 -21.90 4.57 -0.10
C PRO A 107 -20.52 4.87 -0.70
N PHE A 108 -19.51 4.08 -0.35
CA PHE A 108 -18.16 4.17 -0.93
C PHE A 108 -18.19 4.21 -2.47
N ASN A 109 -19.07 3.43 -3.09
CA ASN A 109 -19.25 3.39 -4.54
C ASN A 109 -19.62 4.76 -5.13
N ALA A 110 -20.40 5.58 -4.41
CA ALA A 110 -20.75 6.93 -4.86
C ALA A 110 -19.55 7.89 -4.76
N ALA A 111 -18.73 7.75 -3.73
CA ALA A 111 -17.49 8.52 -3.56
C ALA A 111 -16.46 8.16 -4.64
N SER A 112 -16.30 6.87 -4.94
CA SER A 112 -15.46 6.39 -6.03
C SER A 112 -15.92 6.93 -7.38
N GLU A 113 -17.22 6.90 -7.67
CA GLU A 113 -17.76 7.42 -8.94
C GLU A 113 -17.56 8.94 -9.06
N ALA A 114 -17.79 9.69 -7.97
CA ALA A 114 -17.51 11.12 -7.95
C ALA A 114 -16.02 11.41 -8.24
N MET A 115 -15.11 10.61 -7.67
CA MET A 115 -13.67 10.72 -7.92
C MET A 115 -13.28 10.35 -9.36
N THR A 116 -13.99 9.43 -10.01
CA THR A 116 -13.85 9.19 -11.46
C THR A 116 -14.14 10.46 -12.26
N GLY A 117 -15.19 11.19 -11.87
CA GLY A 117 -15.52 12.49 -12.46
C GLY A 117 -14.42 13.53 -12.26
N VAL A 118 -13.83 13.62 -11.07
CA VAL A 118 -12.68 14.50 -10.76
C VAL A 118 -11.48 14.14 -11.64
N LEU A 119 -11.11 12.86 -11.69
CA LEU A 119 -10.03 12.34 -12.55
C LEU A 119 -10.24 12.67 -14.03
N ALA A 120 -11.48 12.63 -14.51
CA ALA A 120 -11.82 12.95 -15.89
C ALA A 120 -11.65 14.45 -16.20
N ARG A 121 -11.93 15.33 -15.23
CA ARG A 121 -11.84 16.79 -15.39
C ARG A 121 -10.41 17.32 -15.27
N HIS A 122 -9.69 16.87 -14.24
CA HIS A 122 -8.39 17.42 -13.86
C HIS A 122 -7.21 16.61 -14.38
N GLY A 123 -7.44 15.40 -14.88
CA GLY A 123 -6.39 14.51 -15.38
C GLY A 123 -5.70 13.70 -14.28
N LEU A 124 -4.99 12.64 -14.68
CA LEU A 124 -4.45 11.65 -13.74
C LEU A 124 -3.42 12.22 -12.77
N ALA A 125 -2.34 12.82 -13.31
CA ALA A 125 -1.22 13.28 -12.50
C ALA A 125 -1.66 14.36 -11.50
N ASP A 126 -2.36 15.39 -11.97
CA ASP A 126 -2.85 16.46 -11.10
C ASP A 126 -3.82 15.93 -10.04
N THR A 127 -4.69 14.98 -10.39
CA THR A 127 -5.59 14.35 -9.41
C THR A 127 -4.82 13.60 -8.32
N VAL A 128 -3.88 12.75 -8.73
CA VAL A 128 -3.09 11.95 -7.80
C VAL A 128 -2.24 12.84 -6.88
N PHE A 129 -1.50 13.82 -7.43
CA PHE A 129 -0.59 14.65 -6.63
C PHE A 129 -1.32 15.64 -5.72
N THR A 130 -2.51 16.12 -6.10
CA THR A 130 -3.35 16.95 -5.22
C THR A 130 -3.86 16.13 -4.03
N CYS A 131 -4.19 14.85 -4.25
CA CYS A 131 -4.68 13.95 -3.20
C CYS A 131 -3.57 13.24 -2.40
N LEU A 132 -2.31 13.23 -2.88
CA LEU A 132 -1.25 12.36 -2.36
C LEU A 132 -0.98 12.56 -0.86
N ALA A 133 -0.91 13.81 -0.38
CA ALA A 133 -0.66 14.08 1.03
C ALA A 133 -1.71 13.41 1.92
N ALA A 134 -2.99 13.54 1.56
CA ALA A 134 -4.07 12.87 2.28
C ALA A 134 -4.03 11.33 2.16
N VAL A 135 -3.62 10.80 1.01
CA VAL A 135 -3.44 9.36 0.82
C VAL A 135 -2.43 8.81 1.82
N VAL A 136 -1.33 9.53 2.02
CA VAL A 136 -0.22 9.13 2.90
C VAL A 136 -0.49 9.43 4.37
N ASP A 137 -1.05 10.59 4.70
CA ASP A 137 -1.34 10.95 6.10
C ASP A 137 -2.36 10.00 6.74
N GLY A 138 -3.35 9.58 5.95
CA GLY A 138 -4.38 8.61 6.29
C GLY A 138 -3.96 7.14 6.14
N ILE A 139 -2.71 6.83 5.79
CA ILE A 139 -2.33 5.49 5.35
C ILE A 139 -2.62 4.38 6.38
N HIS A 140 -2.57 4.70 7.67
CA HIS A 140 -2.79 3.73 8.74
C HIS A 140 -4.27 3.40 8.98
N SER A 141 -5.19 4.33 8.70
CA SER A 141 -6.61 4.19 9.03
C SER A 141 -7.30 3.08 8.22
N ALA A 142 -6.77 2.80 7.04
CA ALA A 142 -7.19 1.71 6.17
C ALA A 142 -6.08 0.67 5.96
N ALA A 143 -5.17 0.50 6.93
CA ALA A 143 -4.08 -0.48 6.85
C ALA A 143 -3.36 -0.49 5.49
N PHE A 144 -2.96 0.70 5.01
CA PHE A 144 -2.24 0.94 3.75
C PHE A 144 -3.01 0.67 2.45
N HIS A 145 -4.26 0.18 2.49
CA HIS A 145 -5.06 -0.15 1.29
C HIS A 145 -5.14 0.98 0.26
N PRO A 146 -5.37 2.26 0.62
CA PRO A 146 -5.42 3.35 -0.35
C PRO A 146 -4.14 3.43 -1.19
N LEU A 147 -2.97 3.32 -0.55
CA LEU A 147 -1.69 3.41 -1.23
C LEU A 147 -1.37 2.12 -2.01
N ILE A 148 -1.69 0.94 -1.46
CA ILE A 148 -1.57 -0.36 -2.17
C ILE A 148 -2.37 -0.33 -3.46
N GLN A 149 -3.64 0.06 -3.37
CA GLN A 149 -4.56 0.10 -4.49
C GLN A 149 -4.11 1.10 -5.54
N LEU A 150 -3.67 2.30 -5.12
CA LEU A 150 -3.13 3.31 -6.02
C LEU A 150 -1.92 2.80 -6.81
N GLY A 151 -0.96 2.15 -6.15
CA GLY A 151 0.23 1.61 -6.79
C GLY A 151 -0.09 0.56 -7.85
N LEU A 152 -0.96 -0.40 -7.51
CA LEU A 152 -1.41 -1.43 -8.45
C LEU A 152 -2.20 -0.83 -9.63
N ALA A 153 -3.08 0.13 -9.35
CA ALA A 153 -3.91 0.76 -10.36
C ALA A 153 -3.08 1.57 -11.38
N LEU A 154 -2.02 2.24 -10.93
CA LEU A 154 -1.09 2.96 -11.80
C LEU A 154 -0.30 2.04 -12.74
N ASP A 155 0.06 0.84 -12.29
CA ASP A 155 0.78 -0.13 -13.13
C ASP A 155 -0.09 -0.70 -14.27
N ILE A 156 -1.40 -0.85 -14.04
CA ILE A 156 -2.35 -1.34 -15.06
C ILE A 156 -3.14 -0.23 -15.77
N ASP A 157 -2.89 1.03 -15.44
CA ASP A 157 -3.61 2.21 -15.97
C ASP A 157 -5.13 2.15 -15.75
N SER A 158 -5.58 1.63 -14.60
CA SER A 158 -7.00 1.49 -14.26
C SER A 158 -7.54 2.75 -13.61
N ARG A 159 -8.25 3.58 -14.39
CA ARG A 159 -8.84 4.83 -13.88
C ARG A 159 -9.86 4.60 -12.77
N GLY A 160 -10.67 3.54 -12.88
CA GLY A 160 -11.66 3.22 -11.84
C GLY A 160 -10.98 2.84 -10.53
N MET A 161 -9.91 2.04 -10.58
CA MET A 161 -9.19 1.61 -9.39
C MET A 161 -8.35 2.74 -8.77
N ILE A 162 -7.85 3.68 -9.59
CA ILE A 162 -7.26 4.94 -9.10
C ILE A 162 -8.34 5.75 -8.35
N ALA A 163 -9.54 5.89 -8.93
CA ALA A 163 -10.64 6.64 -8.30
C ALA A 163 -11.02 6.05 -6.93
N GLU A 164 -11.13 4.73 -6.84
CA GLU A 164 -11.37 4.01 -5.59
C GLU A 164 -10.28 4.28 -4.55
N ALA A 165 -9.00 4.19 -4.95
CA ALA A 165 -7.87 4.41 -4.06
C ALA A 165 -7.88 5.81 -3.46
N LEU A 166 -8.20 6.83 -4.27
CA LEU A 166 -8.28 8.21 -3.83
C LEU A 166 -9.55 8.47 -3.00
N ALA A 167 -10.66 7.80 -3.32
CA ALA A 167 -11.91 7.89 -2.57
C ALA A 167 -11.83 7.21 -1.18
N TYR A 168 -10.92 6.25 -1.02
CA TYR A 168 -10.73 5.47 0.21
C TYR A 168 -10.50 6.33 1.44
N ASN A 169 -9.71 7.40 1.29
CA ASN A 169 -9.41 8.30 2.39
C ASN A 169 -10.47 9.39 2.60
N LEU A 170 -11.53 9.46 1.79
CA LEU A 170 -12.59 10.43 1.99
C LEU A 170 -13.50 10.07 3.19
N GLY A 171 -13.69 8.78 3.47
CA GLY A 171 -14.58 8.30 4.54
C GLY A 171 -13.90 7.84 5.83
N ALA A 172 -12.58 7.65 5.81
CA ALA A 172 -11.82 7.07 6.91
C ALA A 172 -10.52 7.86 7.22
N HIS A 173 -10.47 9.16 6.88
CA HIS A 173 -9.27 9.96 7.08
C HIS A 173 -8.92 10.05 8.58
N ASP A 174 -7.75 9.56 8.95
CA ASP A 174 -7.15 9.82 10.25
C ASP A 174 -5.68 10.15 10.05
N LYS A 175 -5.24 11.35 10.45
CA LYS A 175 -3.84 11.79 10.25
C LYS A 175 -2.93 11.10 11.25
N LEU A 176 -1.88 10.43 10.77
CA LEU A 176 -0.86 9.84 11.65
C LEU A 176 -0.09 10.91 12.43
N LEU A 177 0.15 12.07 11.82
CA LEU A 177 0.87 13.21 12.38
C LEU A 177 -0.10 14.39 12.58
N PRO A 178 -0.55 14.68 13.82
CA PRO A 178 -1.40 15.83 14.08
C PRO A 178 -0.70 17.15 13.76
N GLU A 179 -1.43 18.08 13.15
CA GLU A 179 -0.92 19.42 12.83
C GLU A 179 -0.40 20.15 14.08
N GLY A 180 0.69 20.88 13.92
CA GLY A 180 1.30 21.66 15.01
C GLY A 180 2.07 20.84 16.04
N THR A 181 2.25 19.53 15.82
CA THR A 181 3.08 18.69 16.69
C THR A 181 4.55 19.03 16.50
N THR A 182 5.23 19.43 17.58
CA THR A 182 6.67 19.72 17.57
C THR A 182 7.47 18.42 17.39
N PRO A 183 8.35 18.31 16.37
CA PRO A 183 9.18 17.13 16.18
C PRO A 183 10.20 16.97 17.31
N GLU A 184 10.20 15.82 17.99
CA GLU A 184 11.19 15.48 19.00
C GLU A 184 11.71 14.06 18.77
N LEU A 185 13.04 13.89 18.70
CA LEU A 185 13.66 12.58 18.63
C LEU A 185 14.89 12.59 19.54
N GLU A 186 14.80 11.92 20.69
CA GLU A 186 15.84 11.95 21.74
C GLU A 186 17.23 11.60 21.20
N LYS A 187 17.29 10.63 20.28
CA LYS A 187 18.53 10.22 19.62
C LYS A 187 18.27 9.88 18.16
N ALA A 188 18.74 10.73 17.26
CA ALA A 188 18.73 10.42 15.83
C ALA A 188 19.67 9.24 15.52
N PRO A 189 19.18 8.19 14.84
CA PRO A 189 20.04 7.11 14.37
C PRO A 189 20.94 7.59 13.22
N VAL A 190 22.03 6.85 13.01
CA VAL A 190 22.94 7.11 11.89
C VAL A 190 22.23 6.75 10.59
N ALA A 191 22.13 7.70 9.67
CA ALA A 191 21.50 7.48 8.38
C ALA A 191 22.35 6.53 7.52
N SER A 192 21.73 5.48 6.99
CA SER A 192 22.37 4.53 6.05
C SER A 192 21.39 4.21 4.92
N PRO A 193 21.75 4.47 3.64
CA PRO A 193 20.95 4.10 2.48
C PRO A 193 21.19 2.62 2.10
N GLU A 194 21.12 1.72 3.08
CA GLU A 194 21.33 0.29 2.91
C GLU A 194 20.15 -0.46 3.54
N PRO A 195 19.46 -1.38 2.82
CA PRO A 195 18.20 -1.94 3.27
C PRO A 195 18.25 -2.65 4.62
N LEU A 196 19.31 -3.42 4.91
CA LEU A 196 19.44 -4.14 6.18
C LEU A 196 19.68 -3.15 7.34
N ALA A 197 20.56 -2.17 7.14
CA ALA A 197 20.83 -1.11 8.11
C ALA A 197 19.59 -0.22 8.35
N LEU A 198 18.82 0.07 7.31
CA LEU A 198 17.60 0.88 7.42
C LEU A 198 16.48 0.09 8.11
N ALA A 199 16.35 -1.21 7.87
CA ALA A 199 15.41 -2.07 8.60
C ALA A 199 15.75 -2.16 10.10
N GLU A 200 17.04 -2.25 10.43
CA GLU A 200 17.51 -2.18 11.82
C GLU A 200 17.24 -0.78 12.43
N THR A 201 17.34 0.28 11.64
CA THR A 201 16.96 1.63 12.06
C THR A 201 15.47 1.74 12.35
N VAL A 202 14.60 1.18 11.50
CA VAL A 202 13.15 1.09 11.75
C VAL A 202 12.88 0.38 13.07
N ARG A 203 13.55 -0.74 13.34
CA ARG A 203 13.43 -1.48 14.61
C ARG A 203 13.84 -0.63 15.82
N GLN A 204 14.95 0.10 15.72
CA GLN A 204 15.42 0.99 16.79
C GLN A 204 14.44 2.14 17.03
N LEU A 205 13.93 2.77 15.98
CA LEU A 205 12.93 3.83 16.09
C LEU A 205 11.61 3.30 16.65
N ALA A 206 11.17 2.10 16.24
CA ALA A 206 9.97 1.47 16.80
C ALA A 206 10.09 1.24 18.32
N SER A 207 11.31 1.00 18.84
CA SER A 207 11.54 0.79 20.27
C SER A 207 11.44 2.06 21.13
N VAL A 208 11.42 3.25 20.50
CA VAL A 208 11.22 4.52 21.24
C VAL A 208 9.74 4.83 21.47
N LEU A 209 8.85 4.14 20.75
CA LEU A 209 7.40 4.30 20.85
C LEU A 209 6.84 3.37 21.92
N GLU A 210 5.90 3.87 22.72
CA GLU A 210 5.20 3.06 23.72
C GLU A 210 4.04 2.29 23.06
N ALA A 211 4.36 1.10 22.55
CA ALA A 211 3.40 0.22 21.89
C ALA A 211 2.16 -0.04 22.77
N PRO A 212 0.94 0.30 22.31
CA PRO A 212 -0.28 0.03 23.06
C PRO A 212 -0.51 -1.46 23.22
N GLY A 213 -1.05 -1.85 24.37
CA GLY A 213 -1.44 -3.23 24.66
C GLY A 213 -2.50 -3.76 23.70
N GLU A 214 -2.70 -5.08 23.70
CA GLU A 214 -3.76 -5.74 22.91
C GLU A 214 -5.17 -5.31 23.33
N ASP A 215 -5.33 -4.78 24.54
CA ASP A 215 -6.58 -4.24 25.09
C ASP A 215 -6.98 -2.89 24.47
N ALA A 216 -6.07 -2.23 23.74
CA ALA A 216 -6.33 -0.97 23.05
C ALA A 216 -7.11 -1.14 21.72
N GLY A 217 -7.50 -2.36 21.35
CA GLY A 217 -8.36 -2.63 20.19
C GLY A 217 -7.62 -3.29 19.02
N GLY A 218 -8.18 -3.15 17.81
CA GLY A 218 -7.57 -3.68 16.59
C GLY A 218 -6.30 -2.91 16.19
N PHE A 219 -5.62 -3.38 15.13
CA PHE A 219 -4.41 -2.74 14.62
C PHE A 219 -4.55 -1.22 14.44
N GLN A 220 -5.62 -0.77 13.78
CA GLN A 220 -5.85 0.66 13.54
C GLN A 220 -6.03 1.47 14.83
N ASP A 221 -6.72 0.89 15.83
CA ASP A 221 -6.90 1.55 17.13
C ASP A 221 -5.58 1.66 17.90
N ARG A 222 -4.74 0.63 17.81
CA ARG A 222 -3.41 0.63 18.41
C ARG A 222 -2.47 1.63 17.74
N VAL A 223 -2.48 1.76 16.42
CA VAL A 223 -1.71 2.82 15.73
C VAL A 223 -2.27 4.21 16.09
N ARG A 224 -3.60 4.37 16.15
CA ARG A 224 -4.23 5.62 16.59
C ARG A 224 -3.84 5.99 18.02
N ALA A 225 -3.72 5.01 18.92
CA ALA A 225 -3.36 5.28 20.31
C ALA A 225 -1.94 5.89 20.45
N LEU A 226 -1.00 5.57 19.56
CA LEU A 226 0.32 6.22 19.53
C LEU A 226 0.21 7.74 19.35
N ARG A 227 -0.54 8.21 18.35
CA ARG A 227 -0.66 9.66 18.10
C ARG A 227 -1.45 10.42 19.16
N LEU A 228 -2.24 9.72 19.98
CA LEU A 228 -2.98 10.33 21.10
C LEU A 228 -2.08 10.58 22.31
N GLN A 229 -0.91 9.93 22.38
CA GLN A 229 0.10 10.19 23.41
C GLN A 229 1.02 11.32 22.94
N PRO A 230 1.13 12.45 23.67
CA PRO A 230 1.95 13.59 23.23
C PRO A 230 3.42 13.23 22.96
N ARG A 231 4.00 12.32 23.77
CA ARG A 231 5.38 11.85 23.61
C ARG A 231 5.56 11.10 22.29
N ASP A 232 4.70 10.12 22.02
CA ASP A 232 4.79 9.30 20.81
C ASP A 232 4.44 10.10 19.56
N ALA A 233 3.48 11.03 19.64
CA ALA A 233 3.18 11.96 18.55
C ALA A 233 4.39 12.82 18.18
N ALA A 234 5.10 13.38 19.18
CA ALA A 234 6.32 14.14 18.97
C ALA A 234 7.44 13.26 18.39
N ALA A 235 7.57 12.01 18.86
CA ALA A 235 8.49 11.01 18.33
C ALA A 235 8.21 10.66 16.86
N LEU A 236 6.95 10.41 16.49
CA LEU A 236 6.54 10.15 15.12
C LEU A 236 6.84 11.34 14.18
N ALA A 237 6.60 12.57 14.64
CA ALA A 237 6.97 13.78 13.92
C ALA A 237 8.50 13.91 13.78
N GLY A 238 9.26 13.57 14.82
CA GLY A 238 10.71 13.50 14.82
C GLY A 238 11.26 12.47 13.82
N ILE A 239 10.68 11.26 13.78
CA ILE A 239 10.99 10.19 12.83
C ILE A 239 10.73 10.65 11.39
N HIS A 240 9.58 11.27 11.14
CA HIS A 240 9.21 11.79 9.83
C HIS A 240 10.22 12.83 9.33
N LYS A 241 10.58 13.79 10.20
CA LYS A 241 11.59 14.80 9.89
C LYS A 241 12.96 14.16 9.64
N TRP A 242 13.39 13.24 10.51
CA TRP A 242 14.67 12.55 10.37
C TRP A 242 14.79 11.83 9.03
N PHE A 243 13.77 11.08 8.60
CA PHE A 243 13.82 10.35 7.32
C PHE A 243 13.90 11.32 6.15
N ARG A 244 13.12 12.41 6.19
CA ARG A 244 13.16 13.46 5.15
C ARG A 244 14.56 14.05 4.99
N ASP A 245 15.20 14.41 6.10
CA ASP A 245 16.55 14.96 6.11
C ASP A 245 17.59 13.93 5.64
N ALA A 246 17.46 12.66 6.08
CA ALA A 246 18.34 11.57 5.69
C ALA A 246 18.23 11.26 4.18
N ALA A 247 17.02 11.19 3.65
CA ALA A 247 16.75 10.97 2.23
C ALA A 247 17.39 12.06 1.36
N GLY A 248 17.29 13.33 1.77
CA GLY A 248 17.97 14.43 1.10
C GLY A 248 19.50 14.34 1.15
N ALA A 249 20.06 13.82 2.26
CA ALA A 249 21.49 13.67 2.45
C ALA A 249 22.11 12.49 1.69
N TRP A 250 21.33 11.45 1.36
CA TRP A 250 21.82 10.28 0.63
C TRP A 250 22.20 10.59 -0.82
N GLY A 251 21.69 11.69 -1.39
CA GLY A 251 21.93 12.05 -2.80
C GLY A 251 21.38 11.03 -3.79
N ALA A 252 20.47 10.16 -3.36
CA ALA A 252 19.79 9.18 -4.19
C ALA A 252 18.66 9.83 -5.00
N SER A 253 18.33 9.24 -6.14
CA SER A 253 17.14 9.63 -6.89
C SER A 253 15.88 9.24 -6.11
N LEU A 254 14.72 9.85 -6.44
CA LEU A 254 13.45 9.42 -5.85
C LEU A 254 13.14 7.95 -6.17
N GLY A 255 13.50 7.48 -7.37
CA GLY A 255 13.39 6.07 -7.73
C GLY A 255 14.28 5.18 -6.85
N GLY A 256 15.50 5.63 -6.55
CA GLY A 256 16.41 4.96 -5.61
C GLY A 256 15.84 4.89 -4.20
N ILE A 257 15.27 5.99 -3.69
CA ILE A 257 14.61 6.04 -2.37
C ILE A 257 13.40 5.09 -2.33
N ALA A 258 12.53 5.13 -3.35
CA ALA A 258 11.36 4.25 -3.41
C ALA A 258 11.77 2.77 -3.41
N MET A 259 12.82 2.41 -4.16
CA MET A 259 13.35 1.05 -4.18
C MET A 259 14.02 0.65 -2.85
N LEU A 260 14.74 1.57 -2.21
CA LEU A 260 15.30 1.35 -0.87
C LEU A 260 14.19 1.04 0.14
N LEU A 261 13.05 1.75 0.08
CA LEU A 261 11.91 1.50 0.96
C LEU A 261 11.24 0.16 0.68
N VAL A 262 11.11 -0.25 -0.58
CA VAL A 262 10.62 -1.61 -0.95
C VAL A 262 11.54 -2.68 -0.36
N ASP A 263 12.84 -2.55 -0.57
CA ASP A 263 13.81 -3.53 -0.06
C ASP A 263 13.84 -3.55 1.47
N THR A 264 13.75 -2.40 2.11
CA THR A 264 13.64 -2.30 3.57
C THR A 264 12.39 -3.00 4.07
N ALA A 265 11.24 -2.80 3.43
CA ALA A 265 10.00 -3.47 3.80
C ALA A 265 10.11 -5.00 3.64
N LEU A 266 10.78 -5.49 2.60
CA LEU A 266 11.04 -6.92 2.40
C LEU A 266 11.91 -7.49 3.54
N VAL A 267 12.95 -6.76 3.97
CA VAL A 267 13.76 -7.16 5.13
C VAL A 267 12.91 -7.21 6.40
N LEU A 268 12.12 -6.17 6.67
CA LEU A 268 11.21 -6.12 7.82
C LEU A 268 10.27 -7.32 7.82
N TYR A 269 9.60 -7.57 6.70
CA TYR A 269 8.65 -8.67 6.56
C TYR A 269 9.29 -10.05 6.80
N HIS A 270 10.49 -10.25 6.25
CA HIS A 270 11.23 -11.48 6.47
C HIS A 270 11.68 -11.63 7.93
N ALA A 271 12.20 -10.55 8.53
CA ALA A 271 12.70 -10.53 9.90
C ALA A 271 11.61 -10.74 10.95
N THR A 272 10.36 -10.39 10.65
CA THR A 272 9.23 -10.49 11.58
C THR A 272 8.44 -11.79 11.44
N HIS A 273 9.00 -12.83 10.80
CA HIS A 273 8.29 -14.09 10.57
C HIS A 273 6.99 -13.91 9.76
N HIS A 274 7.02 -13.00 8.78
CA HIS A 274 5.92 -12.77 7.85
C HIS A 274 4.68 -12.13 8.48
N GLU A 275 4.86 -11.18 9.40
CA GLU A 275 3.74 -10.46 10.02
C GLU A 275 2.81 -9.81 8.98
N PHE A 276 1.51 -9.96 9.21
CA PHE A 276 0.46 -9.61 8.23
C PHE A 276 0.42 -8.12 7.88
N PHE A 277 0.51 -7.24 8.89
CA PHE A 277 0.51 -5.79 8.64
C PHE A 277 1.85 -5.30 8.07
N VAL A 278 2.96 -6.01 8.33
CA VAL A 278 4.25 -5.68 7.69
C VAL A 278 4.20 -6.00 6.19
N LEU A 279 3.45 -7.02 5.77
CA LEU A 279 3.21 -7.28 4.35
C LEU A 279 2.48 -6.12 3.64
N HIS A 280 1.56 -5.45 4.33
CA HIS A 280 0.89 -4.26 3.80
C HIS A 280 1.88 -3.12 3.56
N ALA A 281 2.87 -2.95 4.45
CA ALA A 281 3.98 -2.02 4.24
C ALA A 281 4.78 -2.38 2.96
N VAL A 282 5.12 -3.66 2.72
CA VAL A 282 5.79 -4.09 1.48
C VAL A 282 5.01 -3.67 0.24
N THR A 283 3.71 -4.00 0.22
CA THR A 283 2.88 -3.77 -0.97
C THR A 283 2.57 -2.29 -1.21
N SER A 284 2.56 -1.46 -0.16
CA SER A 284 2.39 -0.01 -0.28
C SER A 284 3.69 0.72 -0.60
N ALA A 285 4.85 0.21 -0.20
CA ALA A 285 6.15 0.77 -0.58
C ALA A 285 6.30 0.79 -2.11
N HIS A 286 5.81 -0.25 -2.77
CA HIS A 286 5.79 -0.34 -4.24
C HIS A 286 5.03 0.83 -4.90
N ALA A 287 3.96 1.32 -4.26
CA ALA A 287 3.19 2.43 -4.80
C ALA A 287 4.01 3.74 -4.88
N LEU A 288 4.96 3.95 -3.96
CA LEU A 288 5.86 5.11 -4.03
C LEU A 288 6.65 5.10 -5.33
N ARG A 289 7.09 3.93 -5.78
CA ARG A 289 7.75 3.79 -7.07
C ARG A 289 6.80 4.10 -8.23
N ALA A 290 5.58 3.56 -8.22
CA ALA A 290 4.59 3.85 -9.26
C ALA A 290 4.28 5.36 -9.35
N LEU A 291 4.25 6.06 -8.21
CA LEU A 291 4.09 7.52 -8.14
C LEU A 291 5.30 8.28 -8.69
N VAL A 292 6.53 7.80 -8.45
CA VAL A 292 7.73 8.35 -9.08
C VAL A 292 7.68 8.18 -10.60
N GLU A 293 7.33 6.99 -11.09
CA GLU A 293 7.18 6.74 -12.53
C GLU A 293 6.09 7.63 -13.15
N LEU A 294 4.99 7.91 -12.44
CA LEU A 294 3.97 8.86 -12.88
C LEU A 294 4.52 10.30 -12.96
N ALA A 295 5.26 10.75 -11.94
CA ALA A 295 5.89 12.07 -11.94
C ALA A 295 6.88 12.24 -13.11
N GLU A 296 7.70 11.23 -13.37
CA GLU A 296 8.68 11.25 -14.47
C GLU A 296 8.00 11.33 -15.84
N ARG A 297 6.90 10.58 -16.04
CA ARG A 297 6.14 10.60 -17.31
C ARG A 297 5.45 11.95 -17.56
N ASP A 298 5.05 12.65 -16.50
CA ASP A 298 4.36 13.94 -16.57
C ASP A 298 5.33 15.13 -16.49
N GLU A 299 6.64 14.90 -16.68
CA GLU A 299 7.71 15.92 -16.60
C GLU A 299 7.62 16.79 -15.33
N ALA A 300 7.42 16.13 -14.19
CA ALA A 300 7.11 16.78 -12.92
C ALA A 300 8.11 17.88 -12.53
N GLY A 301 7.55 19.04 -12.15
CA GLY A 301 8.30 20.15 -11.56
C GLY A 301 8.76 19.90 -10.11
N PRO A 302 9.55 20.82 -9.53
CA PRO A 302 10.15 20.69 -8.19
C PRO A 302 9.12 20.43 -7.08
N ASP A 303 7.91 21.00 -7.18
CA ASP A 303 6.86 20.85 -6.17
C ASP A 303 6.45 19.38 -5.97
N ARG A 304 6.33 18.62 -7.06
CA ARG A 304 5.98 17.19 -6.98
C ARG A 304 7.12 16.32 -6.45
N THR A 305 8.37 16.74 -6.64
CA THR A 305 9.53 16.07 -6.04
C THR A 305 9.44 16.16 -4.51
N GLU A 306 9.16 17.35 -3.98
CA GLU A 306 8.99 17.55 -2.54
C GLU A 306 7.82 16.74 -1.98
N LEU A 307 6.69 16.68 -2.70
CA LEU A 307 5.55 15.84 -2.32
C LEU A 307 5.90 14.36 -2.24
N LEU A 308 6.70 13.84 -3.18
CA LEU A 308 7.13 12.45 -3.17
C LEU A 308 8.11 12.15 -2.02
N VAL A 309 9.00 13.08 -1.67
CA VAL A 309 9.85 12.94 -0.48
C VAL A 309 9.00 12.90 0.79
N ASN A 310 8.01 13.79 0.91
CA ASN A 310 7.08 13.81 2.04
C ASN A 310 6.24 12.52 2.09
N ALA A 311 5.80 12.00 0.94
CA ALA A 311 5.09 10.74 0.84
C ALA A 311 5.95 9.56 1.32
N ALA A 312 7.22 9.51 0.91
CA ALA A 312 8.18 8.51 1.35
C ALA A 312 8.43 8.60 2.87
N ALA A 313 8.56 9.81 3.42
CA ALA A 313 8.69 10.02 4.86
C ALA A 313 7.43 9.61 5.63
N GLY A 314 6.24 9.91 5.13
CA GLY A 314 4.98 9.48 5.74
C GLY A 314 4.82 7.96 5.75
N TRP A 315 5.14 7.31 4.62
CA TRP A 315 5.19 5.85 4.56
C TRP A 315 6.19 5.26 5.56
N PHE A 316 7.40 5.83 5.65
CA PHE A 316 8.43 5.35 6.56
C PHE A 316 7.99 5.46 8.03
N THR A 317 7.42 6.59 8.42
CA THR A 317 6.85 6.78 9.76
C THR A 317 5.74 5.78 10.06
N ALA A 318 4.86 5.51 9.09
CA ALA A 318 3.82 4.50 9.23
C ALA A 318 4.40 3.07 9.38
N ALA A 319 5.46 2.74 8.65
CA ALA A 319 6.15 1.45 8.80
C ALA A 319 6.77 1.30 10.20
N VAL A 320 7.36 2.35 10.77
CA VAL A 320 7.85 2.35 12.16
C VAL A 320 6.71 2.10 13.15
N ALA A 321 5.57 2.78 12.98
CA ALA A 321 4.40 2.59 13.84
C ALA A 321 3.84 1.15 13.75
N VAL A 322 3.79 0.56 12.55
CA VAL A 322 3.41 -0.86 12.36
C VAL A 322 4.36 -1.76 13.13
N VAL A 323 5.67 -1.55 12.99
CA VAL A 323 6.67 -2.39 13.66
C VAL A 323 6.57 -2.27 15.19
N SER A 324 6.28 -1.07 15.73
CA SER A 324 6.08 -0.93 17.18
C SER A 324 4.86 -1.69 17.68
N VAL A 325 3.79 -1.74 16.90
CA VAL A 325 2.51 -2.33 17.32
C VAL A 325 2.48 -3.85 17.10
N GLU A 326 2.98 -4.33 15.97
CA GLU A 326 2.75 -5.71 15.48
C GLU A 326 4.01 -6.59 15.50
N ALA A 327 5.21 -6.02 15.59
CA ALA A 327 6.45 -6.77 15.33
C ALA A 327 7.43 -6.84 16.52
N PRO A 328 7.03 -7.34 17.71
CA PRO A 328 7.97 -7.55 18.81
C PRO A 328 8.97 -8.69 18.54
N ARG A 329 8.76 -9.52 17.50
CA ARG A 329 9.51 -10.76 17.21
C ARG A 329 10.53 -10.62 16.08
N TRP A 330 11.40 -9.62 16.20
CA TRP A 330 12.53 -9.48 15.29
C TRP A 330 13.46 -10.71 15.33
N ASN A 331 13.80 -11.26 14.17
CA ASN A 331 14.73 -12.37 14.03
C ASN A 331 15.99 -11.98 13.23
N ALA A 332 17.09 -11.74 13.93
CA ALA A 332 18.36 -11.37 13.32
C ALA A 332 18.98 -12.48 12.45
N THR A 333 18.70 -13.75 12.74
CA THR A 333 19.19 -14.87 11.91
C THR A 333 18.58 -14.82 10.51
N ARG A 334 17.29 -14.52 10.41
CA ARG A 334 16.59 -14.37 9.13
C ARG A 334 17.12 -13.19 8.32
N VAL A 335 17.44 -12.07 8.98
CA VAL A 335 18.12 -10.95 8.30
C VAL A 335 19.48 -11.37 7.72
N ALA A 336 20.26 -12.15 8.48
CA ALA A 336 21.55 -12.63 8.01
C ALA A 336 21.46 -13.61 6.82
N GLU A 337 20.36 -14.37 6.70
CA GLU A 337 20.10 -15.25 5.55
C GLU A 337 19.99 -14.46 4.24
N LEU A 338 19.44 -13.24 4.27
CA LEU A 338 19.31 -12.38 3.10
C LEU A 338 20.67 -11.89 2.55
N SER A 339 21.65 -11.62 3.43
CA SER A 339 22.99 -11.20 3.01
C SER A 339 23.74 -12.28 2.21
N GLY A 340 23.40 -13.55 2.41
CA GLY A 340 24.00 -14.69 1.70
C GLY A 340 23.20 -15.20 0.51
N ALA A 341 22.00 -14.65 0.26
CA ALA A 341 21.10 -15.14 -0.76
C ALA A 341 21.65 -14.88 -2.17
N SER A 342 21.89 -15.98 -2.90
CA SER A 342 22.33 -15.96 -4.31
C SER A 342 21.13 -16.12 -5.23
N SER A 343 21.12 -15.41 -6.37
CA SER A 343 20.06 -15.58 -7.36
C SER A 343 20.12 -16.97 -7.97
N SER A 344 19.03 -17.72 -7.93
CA SER A 344 18.87 -18.87 -8.81
C SER A 344 18.57 -18.34 -10.21
N GLY A 345 19.33 -18.75 -11.23
CA GLY A 345 19.20 -18.21 -12.60
C GLY A 345 17.83 -18.40 -13.28
N ASP A 346 16.87 -19.06 -12.61
CA ASP A 346 15.50 -19.35 -13.09
C ASP A 346 14.41 -18.84 -12.11
N ALA A 347 14.67 -17.75 -11.40
CA ALA A 347 13.70 -17.25 -10.44
C ALA A 347 12.43 -16.64 -11.06
N LEU A 348 12.46 -16.24 -12.35
CA LEU A 348 11.25 -15.88 -13.09
C LEU A 348 10.34 -17.09 -13.27
N GLY A 349 10.88 -18.21 -13.76
CA GLY A 349 10.14 -19.45 -13.92
C GLY A 349 9.55 -19.92 -12.59
N GLN A 350 10.30 -19.84 -11.51
CA GLN A 350 9.81 -20.23 -10.17
C GLN A 350 8.67 -19.35 -9.66
N LEU A 351 8.75 -18.02 -9.85
CA LEU A 351 7.68 -17.11 -9.41
C LEU A 351 6.44 -17.23 -10.30
N GLU A 352 6.59 -17.46 -11.60
CA GLU A 352 5.47 -17.74 -12.50
C GLU A 352 4.83 -19.11 -12.21
N GLU A 353 5.63 -20.15 -12.01
CA GLU A 353 5.17 -21.48 -11.60
C GLU A 353 4.43 -21.40 -10.27
N LEU A 354 4.93 -20.59 -9.35
CA LEU A 354 4.29 -20.37 -8.07
C LEU A 354 2.91 -19.71 -8.23
N VAL A 355 2.80 -18.64 -9.01
CA VAL A 355 1.49 -18.01 -9.27
C VAL A 355 0.56 -18.97 -10.04
N GLY A 356 1.10 -19.76 -10.96
CA GLY A 356 0.39 -20.84 -11.64
C GLY A 356 -0.13 -21.90 -10.67
N ALA A 357 0.68 -22.36 -9.73
CA ALA A 357 0.29 -23.34 -8.71
C ALA A 357 -0.76 -22.76 -7.75
N MET A 358 -0.59 -21.50 -7.35
CA MET A 358 -1.52 -20.75 -6.52
C MET A 358 -2.90 -20.61 -7.18
N THR A 359 -2.95 -20.36 -8.49
CA THR A 359 -4.21 -20.24 -9.26
C THR A 359 -4.82 -21.61 -9.61
N ALA A 360 -4.02 -22.64 -9.86
CA ALA A 360 -4.48 -23.99 -10.23
C ALA A 360 -5.03 -24.81 -9.06
N ALA A 361 -4.66 -24.51 -7.80
CA ALA A 361 -5.05 -25.29 -6.63
C ALA A 361 -6.55 -25.26 -6.30
N GLY A 362 -7.39 -24.52 -7.03
CA GLY A 362 -8.84 -24.44 -6.82
C GLY A 362 -9.27 -23.75 -5.51
N ALA A 363 -8.32 -23.41 -4.64
CA ALA A 363 -8.45 -22.44 -3.58
C ALA A 363 -8.15 -21.05 -4.17
N ALA A 364 -8.91 -20.02 -3.78
CA ALA A 364 -8.58 -18.65 -4.19
C ALA A 364 -7.19 -18.38 -3.60
N PRO A 365 -6.17 -18.12 -4.45
CA PRO A 365 -4.87 -17.77 -3.93
C PRO A 365 -5.01 -16.53 -3.05
N ASP A 366 -4.32 -16.57 -1.92
CA ASP A 366 -4.22 -15.42 -1.03
C ASP A 366 -3.59 -14.26 -1.82
N GLU A 367 -4.38 -13.20 -2.01
CA GLU A 367 -3.97 -11.98 -2.71
C GLU A 367 -2.75 -11.33 -2.06
N HIS A 368 -2.52 -11.54 -0.76
CA HIS A 368 -1.32 -11.06 -0.09
C HIS A 368 -0.06 -11.69 -0.67
N ALA A 369 -0.09 -13.01 -0.91
CA ALA A 369 1.01 -13.71 -1.53
C ALA A 369 1.18 -13.32 -3.01
N LEU A 370 0.09 -13.11 -3.75
CA LEU A 370 0.16 -12.59 -5.12
C LEU A 370 0.82 -11.20 -5.15
N LYS A 371 0.40 -10.27 -4.28
CA LYS A 371 0.98 -8.93 -4.18
C LYS A 371 2.47 -8.98 -3.84
N LEU A 372 2.91 -9.84 -2.91
CA LEU A 372 4.35 -9.95 -2.60
C LEU A 372 5.15 -10.38 -3.82
N VAL A 373 4.70 -11.45 -4.49
CA VAL A 373 5.35 -11.97 -5.70
C VAL A 373 5.40 -10.89 -6.77
N TYR A 374 4.32 -10.13 -6.92
CA TYR A 374 4.24 -9.00 -7.84
C TYR A 374 5.28 -7.92 -7.54
N VAL A 375 5.39 -7.49 -6.28
CA VAL A 375 6.38 -6.47 -5.87
C VAL A 375 7.79 -6.94 -6.19
N VAL A 376 8.13 -8.20 -5.87
CA VAL A 376 9.45 -8.78 -6.17
C VAL A 376 9.68 -8.91 -7.68
N TRP A 377 8.64 -9.29 -8.44
CA TRP A 377 8.69 -9.34 -9.91
C TRP A 377 8.93 -7.96 -10.52
N ARG A 378 8.24 -6.94 -10.03
CA ARG A 378 8.33 -5.57 -10.53
C ARG A 378 9.66 -4.91 -10.17
N ALA A 379 10.22 -5.24 -9.00
CA ALA A 379 11.54 -4.78 -8.51
C ALA A 379 12.75 -5.30 -9.32
N ARG A 380 12.53 -6.20 -10.28
CA ARG A 380 13.60 -6.78 -11.09
C ARG A 380 14.31 -5.73 -11.94
N GLY A 381 15.64 -5.87 -12.01
CA GLY A 381 16.47 -4.96 -12.79
C GLY A 381 16.50 -3.54 -12.25
N ALA A 382 15.95 -3.28 -11.05
CA ALA A 382 16.04 -1.99 -10.41
C ALA A 382 17.50 -1.59 -10.20
N ALA A 383 17.85 -0.37 -10.58
CA ALA A 383 19.17 0.20 -10.42
C ALA A 383 19.34 0.81 -9.02
N ALA A 384 20.54 0.67 -8.48
CA ALA A 384 20.90 1.06 -7.13
C ALA A 384 21.29 2.55 -7.03
N ASP A 385 20.61 3.43 -7.77
CA ASP A 385 21.03 4.83 -8.00
C ASP A 385 21.19 5.62 -6.69
N GLY A 386 22.42 5.68 -6.16
CA GLY A 386 22.75 6.34 -4.89
C GLY A 386 22.38 5.58 -3.61
N CYS A 387 21.74 4.41 -3.70
CA CYS A 387 21.40 3.55 -2.56
C CYS A 387 21.96 2.14 -2.76
N SER A 388 22.30 1.43 -1.69
CA SER A 388 22.44 -0.02 -1.80
C SER A 388 21.04 -0.64 -1.94
N LEU A 389 20.95 -1.75 -2.66
CA LEU A 389 19.71 -2.51 -2.84
C LEU A 389 19.94 -3.97 -2.48
N LEU A 390 18.88 -4.67 -2.10
CA LEU A 390 18.92 -6.11 -1.96
C LEU A 390 19.30 -6.76 -3.29
N SER A 391 20.08 -7.84 -3.21
CA SER A 391 20.31 -8.67 -4.39
C SER A 391 18.98 -9.22 -4.90
N GLN A 392 18.89 -9.48 -6.19
CA GLN A 392 17.71 -10.10 -6.77
C GLN A 392 17.40 -11.45 -6.10
N GLY A 393 18.43 -12.24 -5.77
CA GLY A 393 18.30 -13.49 -5.03
C GLY A 393 17.74 -13.33 -3.62
N ALA A 394 18.09 -12.24 -2.91
CA ALA A 394 17.52 -11.95 -1.60
C ALA A 394 16.02 -11.63 -1.69
N ARG A 395 15.59 -10.80 -2.65
CA ARG A 395 14.16 -10.51 -2.87
C ARG A 395 13.38 -11.78 -3.20
N GLU A 396 13.93 -12.63 -4.05
CA GLU A 396 13.34 -13.92 -4.43
C GLU A 396 13.24 -14.88 -3.25
N ALA A 397 14.25 -14.93 -2.39
CA ALA A 397 14.21 -15.73 -1.18
C ALA A 397 13.04 -15.34 -0.27
N VAL A 398 12.78 -14.03 -0.11
CA VAL A 398 11.61 -13.52 0.64
C VAL A 398 10.30 -13.97 0.02
N ALA A 399 10.13 -13.81 -1.30
CA ALA A 399 8.91 -14.23 -2.00
C ALA A 399 8.68 -15.74 -1.92
N CYS A 400 9.72 -16.55 -2.12
CA CYS A 400 9.66 -18.00 -2.04
C CYS A 400 9.30 -18.50 -0.63
N ASP A 401 9.85 -17.89 0.43
CA ASP A 401 9.55 -18.31 1.80
C ASP A 401 8.08 -18.07 2.17
N LEU A 402 7.52 -16.91 1.81
CA LEU A 402 6.08 -16.66 1.99
C LEU A 402 5.26 -17.70 1.23
N ALA A 403 5.58 -17.91 -0.04
CA ALA A 403 4.78 -18.77 -0.87
C ALA A 403 4.76 -20.22 -0.38
N GLN A 404 5.90 -20.69 0.13
CA GLN A 404 5.99 -21.96 0.83
C GLN A 404 5.19 -21.96 2.15
N ALA A 405 5.22 -20.88 2.93
CA ALA A 405 4.41 -20.74 4.14
C ALA A 405 2.91 -20.78 3.85
N THR A 406 2.45 -20.03 2.85
CA THR A 406 1.08 -20.01 2.35
C THR A 406 0.66 -21.40 1.86
N ALA A 407 1.50 -22.06 1.04
CA ALA A 407 1.24 -23.43 0.58
C ALA A 407 1.17 -24.46 1.71
N ARG A 408 1.97 -24.30 2.79
CA ARG A 408 1.90 -25.14 4.00
C ARG A 408 0.60 -24.90 4.78
N SER A 409 0.20 -23.65 4.96
CA SER A 409 -1.06 -23.28 5.62
C SER A 409 -2.28 -23.84 4.89
N PHE A 410 -2.29 -23.81 3.55
CA PHE A 410 -3.37 -24.41 2.75
C PHE A 410 -3.45 -25.94 2.91
N ARG A 411 -2.32 -26.64 2.96
CA ARG A 411 -2.30 -28.10 3.17
C ARG A 411 -2.77 -28.50 4.57
N SER A 412 -2.50 -27.70 5.60
CA SER A 412 -2.92 -27.98 6.98
C SER A 412 -4.37 -27.61 7.27
N THR A 413 -4.94 -26.64 6.54
CA THR A 413 -6.31 -26.14 6.74
C THR A 413 -7.37 -26.79 5.84
N ALA A 414 -6.99 -27.76 5.00
CA ALA A 414 -7.92 -28.60 4.22
C ALA A 414 -8.96 -29.40 5.06
N GLY A 415 -9.03 -29.17 6.39
CA GLY A 415 -10.11 -29.62 7.28
C GLY A 415 -10.59 -28.60 8.32
N ARG A 416 -10.15 -27.33 8.31
CA ARG A 416 -10.61 -26.28 9.25
C ARG A 416 -10.72 -24.93 8.55
N ARG A 417 -11.88 -24.28 8.66
CA ARG A 417 -12.11 -22.90 8.19
C ARG A 417 -11.05 -22.00 8.84
N SER A 418 -10.13 -21.45 8.06
CA SER A 418 -9.14 -20.49 8.54
C SER A 418 -9.78 -19.11 8.73
N THR A 419 -9.59 -18.52 9.90
CA THR A 419 -10.02 -17.16 10.27
C THR A 419 -8.95 -16.12 9.93
N TRP A 420 -8.39 -16.20 8.72
CA TRP A 420 -7.56 -15.11 8.18
C TRP A 420 -8.47 -14.25 7.31
N CYS A 421 -9.17 -13.33 7.95
CA CYS A 421 -9.87 -12.13 7.47
C CYS A 421 -10.66 -11.58 8.65
#